data_AF-S4P703-F1
#
_entry.id   AF-S4P703-F1
#
_cell.length_a   1.000
_cell.length_b   1.000
_cell.length_c   1.000
_cell.angle_alpha   90.00
_cell.angle_beta   90.00
_cell.angle_gamma   90.00
#
_symmetry.space_group_name_H-M   'P 1'
#
loop_
_entity.id
_entity.type
_entity.pdbx_description
1 polymer ?
#
loop_
_entity_poly.entity_id
_entity_poly.type
_entity_poly.pdbx_seq_one_letter_code
_entity_poly.pdbx_strand_id
1 'polypeptide(L)'
;MVGAMPVDLIPKFCNGGMDSLNGGEDCEYQVSVGSRVKCNDDFGTVKYIGEVQGYKGIWYGVEWDNADRGKHDGYVEDVQYFKTTKQGSGSFVRPNKIAPLKTCAEAIRKYYGDREDETVAAHRRTVINEWKREMGAPFIEMVGFEKIHQKQKFDRLLEVCVHD
;
A
#
# COMPACT_ATOMS: atom_id res chain seq x y z
N MET A 1 23.19 31.79 14.82
CA MET A 1 23.24 30.59 13.95
C MET A 1 23.61 29.42 14.86
N VAL A 2 22.60 28.71 15.38
CA VAL A 2 22.78 27.55 16.25
C VAL A 2 22.01 26.41 15.60
N GLY A 3 22.76 25.43 15.12
CA GLY A 3 22.23 24.22 14.54
C GLY A 3 21.77 23.25 15.60
N ALA A 4 20.69 22.54 15.30
CA ALA A 4 20.34 21.28 15.94
C ALA A 4 19.48 20.48 14.94
N MET A 5 20.07 19.44 14.37
CA MET A 5 19.36 18.22 13.99
C MET A 5 19.78 17.17 15.01
N PRO A 6 18.84 16.46 15.65
CA PRO A 6 18.76 15.02 15.41
C PRO A 6 17.30 14.53 15.57
N VAL A 7 16.84 13.42 15.01
CA VAL A 7 17.24 12.02 15.17
C VAL A 7 16.40 11.25 14.15
N ASP A 8 16.94 10.20 13.53
CA ASP A 8 16.19 8.96 13.23
C ASP A 8 17.17 7.93 12.65
N LEU A 9 17.85 7.27 13.59
CA LEU A 9 18.64 6.07 13.34
C LEU A 9 17.67 4.88 13.40
N ILE A 10 17.09 4.52 12.26
CA ILE A 10 16.47 3.20 12.07
C ILE A 10 17.53 2.29 11.44
N PRO A 11 17.78 1.08 11.99
CA PRO A 11 18.80 0.17 11.46
C PRO A 11 18.54 -0.15 9.98
N LYS A 12 19.52 0.18 9.16
CA LYS A 12 19.61 -0.27 7.77
C LYS A 12 19.82 -1.78 7.79
N PHE A 13 18.89 -2.54 7.21
CA PHE A 13 19.16 -3.94 6.87
C PHE A 13 20.23 -3.96 5.77
N CYS A 14 21.47 -4.22 6.16
CA CYS A 14 22.53 -4.58 5.24
C CYS A 14 22.40 -6.07 4.91
N ASN A 15 22.03 -6.38 3.67
CA ASN A 15 22.44 -7.62 3.03
C ASN A 15 23.39 -7.25 1.89
N GLY A 16 24.63 -7.73 1.99
CA GLY A 16 25.67 -7.49 1.01
C GLY A 16 25.34 -8.12 -0.35
N GLY A 17 25.69 -7.38 -1.39
CA GLY A 17 25.63 -7.76 -2.80
C GLY A 17 25.79 -6.51 -3.66
N MET A 18 27.03 -6.18 -4.02
CA MET A 18 27.37 -5.04 -4.88
C MET A 18 27.02 -5.40 -6.35
N ASP A 19 26.33 -4.47 -7.03
CA ASP A 19 26.49 -4.10 -8.46
C ASP A 19 25.18 -4.05 -9.28
N SER A 20 24.99 -2.87 -9.90
CA SER A 20 24.25 -2.57 -11.15
C SER A 20 22.79 -2.10 -11.07
N LEU A 21 22.67 -0.76 -11.11
CA LEU A 21 21.65 0.07 -11.77
C LEU A 21 20.52 -0.70 -12.48
N ASN A 22 19.32 -0.68 -11.90
CA ASN A 22 18.06 -0.63 -12.64
C ASN A 22 17.00 0.06 -11.78
N GLY A 23 16.46 1.17 -12.30
CA GLY A 23 15.35 1.89 -11.70
C GLY A 23 14.06 1.09 -11.85
N GLY A 24 13.74 0.29 -10.84
CA GLY A 24 12.38 -0.04 -10.48
C GLY A 24 12.15 0.55 -9.11
N GLU A 25 11.22 1.49 -8.98
CA GLU A 25 10.68 1.84 -7.67
C GLU A 25 9.87 0.63 -7.18
N ASP A 26 10.57 -0.40 -6.69
CA ASP A 26 9.98 -1.41 -5.82
C ASP A 26 9.55 -0.66 -4.56
N CYS A 27 8.33 -0.11 -4.62
CA CYS A 27 7.62 0.37 -3.45
C CYS A 27 7.52 -0.84 -2.52
N GLU A 28 8.48 -1.02 -1.63
CA GLU A 28 8.48 -2.07 -0.63
C GLU A 28 7.23 -1.85 0.23
N TYR A 29 6.19 -2.64 -0.03
CA TYR A 29 4.91 -2.47 0.65
C TYR A 29 5.11 -2.86 2.11
N GLN A 30 5.17 -1.84 2.97
CA GLN A 30 5.26 -2.04 4.40
C GLN A 30 3.96 -2.67 4.90
N VAL A 31 4.03 -3.91 5.39
CA VAL A 31 2.89 -4.62 5.96
C VAL A 31 2.59 -4.05 7.35
N SER A 32 1.37 -3.58 7.54
CA SER A 32 0.86 -3.04 8.81
C SER A 32 -0.38 -3.79 9.28
N VAL A 33 -0.81 -3.57 10.53
CA VAL A 33 -2.10 -4.10 11.00
C VAL A 33 -3.24 -3.56 10.12
N GLY A 34 -4.13 -4.44 9.69
CA GLY A 34 -5.19 -4.16 8.72
C GLY A 34 -4.80 -4.48 7.27
N SER A 35 -3.51 -4.68 6.97
CA SER A 35 -3.05 -5.02 5.63
C SER A 35 -3.55 -6.39 5.18
N ARG A 36 -3.86 -6.49 3.90
CA ARG A 36 -4.13 -7.76 3.22
C ARG A 36 -2.82 -8.45 2.86
N VAL A 37 -2.77 -9.76 3.09
CA VAL A 37 -1.58 -10.58 2.87
C VAL A 37 -1.94 -11.90 2.20
N LYS A 38 -0.97 -12.44 1.48
CA LYS A 38 -1.00 -13.77 0.87
C LYS A 38 0.04 -14.67 1.54
N CYS A 39 -0.32 -15.92 1.80
CA CYS A 39 0.59 -16.96 2.31
C CYS A 39 0.31 -18.23 1.53
N ASN A 40 1.22 -18.60 0.62
CA ASN A 40 0.96 -19.62 -0.41
C ASN A 40 -0.33 -19.26 -1.17
N ASP A 41 -1.33 -20.14 -1.19
CA ASP A 41 -2.62 -19.90 -1.88
C ASP A 41 -3.71 -19.32 -0.98
N ASP A 42 -3.41 -19.08 0.30
CA ASP A 42 -4.34 -18.52 1.27
C ASP A 42 -4.19 -17.00 1.40
N PHE A 43 -5.31 -16.34 1.66
CA PHE A 43 -5.38 -14.90 1.86
C PHE A 43 -5.89 -14.58 3.27
N GLY A 44 -5.38 -13.50 3.84
CA GLY A 44 -5.75 -13.09 5.18
C GLY A 44 -5.48 -11.61 5.45
N THR A 45 -5.90 -11.18 6.63
CA THR A 45 -5.73 -9.82 7.13
C THR A 45 -4.83 -9.85 8.35
N VAL A 46 -3.82 -8.99 8.39
CA VAL A 46 -2.97 -8.83 9.57
C VAL A 46 -3.77 -8.16 10.68
N LYS A 47 -3.79 -8.78 11.86
CA LYS A 47 -4.47 -8.30 13.07
C LYS A 47 -3.50 -7.93 14.18
N TYR A 48 -2.27 -8.43 14.13
CA TYR A 48 -1.24 -8.17 15.13
C TYR A 48 0.15 -8.22 14.50
N ILE A 49 1.06 -7.37 14.96
CA ILE A 49 2.50 -7.41 14.64
C ILE A 49 3.25 -7.17 15.94
N GLY A 50 4.10 -8.11 16.33
CA GLY A 50 4.89 -7.98 17.56
C GLY A 50 5.49 -9.29 18.06
N GLU A 51 6.08 -9.24 19.24
CA GLU A 51 6.61 -10.43 19.91
C GLU A 51 5.48 -11.26 20.54
N VAL A 52 5.68 -12.57 20.61
CA VAL A 52 4.71 -13.50 21.22
C VAL A 52 5.41 -14.23 22.36
N GLN A 53 4.76 -14.32 23.51
CA GLN A 53 5.32 -14.96 24.70
C GLN A 53 5.74 -16.39 24.39
N GLY A 54 6.95 -16.76 24.80
CA GLY A 54 7.52 -18.08 24.51
C GLY A 54 8.17 -18.20 23.12
N TYR A 55 8.05 -17.21 22.23
CA TYR A 55 8.61 -17.26 20.88
C TYR A 55 9.49 -16.05 20.57
N LYS A 56 10.72 -16.29 20.11
CA LYS A 56 11.67 -15.22 19.78
C LYS A 56 11.29 -14.48 18.50
N GLY A 57 11.51 -13.16 18.47
CA GLY A 57 11.38 -12.30 17.30
C GLY A 57 9.94 -11.95 16.95
N ILE A 58 9.76 -11.17 15.88
CA ILE A 58 8.47 -10.66 15.45
C ILE A 58 7.60 -11.75 14.80
N TRP A 59 6.32 -11.69 15.10
CA TRP A 59 5.25 -12.51 14.55
C TRP A 59 4.12 -11.64 14.03
N TYR A 60 3.46 -12.15 13.00
CA TYR A 60 2.27 -11.55 12.42
C TYR A 60 1.08 -12.42 12.81
N GLY A 61 0.17 -11.86 13.58
CA GLY A 61 -1.15 -12.46 13.80
C GLY A 61 -2.02 -12.17 12.57
N VAL A 62 -2.45 -13.23 11.89
CA VAL A 62 -3.25 -13.15 10.66
C VAL A 62 -4.59 -13.83 10.91
N GLU A 63 -5.67 -13.16 10.53
CA GLU A 63 -6.99 -13.76 10.37
C GLU A 63 -7.14 -14.19 8.91
N TRP A 64 -7.37 -15.48 8.67
CA TRP A 64 -7.54 -16.05 7.33
C TRP A 64 -8.98 -15.90 6.84
N ASP A 65 -9.14 -15.69 5.53
CA ASP A 65 -10.46 -15.65 4.90
C ASP A 65 -11.14 -17.03 4.94
N ASN A 66 -10.34 -18.07 4.69
CA ASN A 66 -10.70 -19.46 4.89
C ASN A 66 -10.44 -19.85 6.35
N ALA A 67 -11.51 -20.13 7.10
CA ALA A 67 -11.41 -20.44 8.52
C ALA A 67 -10.63 -21.76 8.78
N ASP A 68 -10.71 -22.73 7.87
CA ASP A 68 -10.08 -24.04 8.01
C ASP A 68 -8.55 -23.97 7.99
N ARG A 69 -7.98 -22.87 7.49
CA ARG A 69 -6.53 -22.62 7.51
C ARG A 69 -6.03 -22.16 8.87
N GLY A 70 -6.91 -21.59 9.68
CA GLY A 70 -6.54 -21.07 10.99
C GLY A 70 -6.29 -22.16 12.01
N LYS A 71 -5.78 -21.75 13.18
CA LYS A 71 -5.39 -22.63 14.27
C LYS A 71 -5.98 -22.21 15.62
N HIS A 72 -6.30 -20.93 15.79
CA HIS A 72 -6.68 -20.34 17.07
C HIS A 72 -7.39 -18.99 16.89
N ASP A 73 -7.94 -18.45 17.97
CA ASP A 73 -8.64 -17.16 17.99
C ASP A 73 -7.76 -15.96 18.38
N GLY A 74 -6.44 -16.12 18.29
CA GLY A 74 -5.45 -15.07 18.59
C GLY A 74 -4.89 -15.13 20.01
N TYR A 75 -5.05 -16.28 20.67
CA TYR A 75 -4.48 -16.58 21.98
C TYR A 75 -3.21 -17.42 21.88
N VAL A 76 -2.24 -17.15 22.77
CA VAL A 76 -1.10 -18.03 23.06
C VAL A 76 -0.91 -18.03 24.58
N GLU A 77 -0.91 -19.21 25.20
CA GLU A 77 -0.72 -19.37 26.66
C GLU A 77 -1.55 -18.38 27.49
N ASP A 78 -2.87 -18.35 27.24
CA ASP A 78 -3.86 -17.46 27.90
C ASP A 78 -3.72 -15.95 27.65
N VAL A 79 -2.72 -15.51 26.89
CA VAL A 79 -2.58 -14.11 26.46
C VAL A 79 -3.28 -13.90 25.12
N GLN A 80 -4.22 -12.95 25.08
CA GLN A 80 -4.89 -12.55 23.84
C GLN A 80 -4.11 -11.45 23.12
N TYR A 81 -3.69 -11.71 21.88
CA TYR A 81 -2.98 -10.75 21.03
C TYR A 81 -3.91 -10.08 20.02
N PHE A 82 -4.88 -10.82 19.50
CA PHE A 82 -5.89 -10.32 18.57
C PHE A 82 -7.18 -11.14 18.69
N LYS A 83 -8.23 -10.67 18.02
CA LYS A 83 -9.52 -11.35 17.90
C LYS A 83 -9.81 -11.70 16.45
N THR A 84 -10.39 -12.87 16.28
CA THR A 84 -10.96 -13.34 15.02
C THR A 84 -12.47 -13.12 15.02
N THR A 85 -13.01 -12.87 13.83
CA THR A 85 -14.43 -12.76 13.51
C THR A 85 -15.03 -14.14 13.36
N LYS A 86 -14.29 -15.08 12.76
CA LYS A 86 -14.65 -16.50 12.66
C LYS A 86 -13.81 -17.32 13.63
N GLN A 87 -14.45 -18.19 14.39
CA GLN A 87 -13.75 -19.06 15.33
C GLN A 87 -12.73 -19.95 14.61
N GLY A 88 -11.55 -20.11 15.20
CA GLY A 88 -10.42 -20.88 14.68
C GLY A 88 -9.65 -20.22 13.55
N SER A 89 -10.08 -19.09 12.98
CA SER A 89 -9.52 -18.55 11.73
C SER A 89 -8.16 -17.83 11.85
N GLY A 90 -7.60 -17.73 13.06
CA GLY A 90 -6.37 -16.98 13.32
C GLY A 90 -5.11 -17.85 13.28
N SER A 91 -3.97 -17.26 12.96
CA SER A 91 -2.64 -17.88 13.07
C SER A 91 -1.54 -16.86 13.35
N PHE A 92 -0.48 -17.27 14.04
CA PHE A 92 0.78 -16.55 14.05
C PHE A 92 1.71 -17.06 12.93
N VAL A 93 2.23 -16.13 12.14
CA VAL A 93 3.04 -16.42 10.96
C VAL A 93 4.33 -15.60 11.00
N ARG A 94 5.41 -16.13 10.45
CA ARG A 94 6.67 -15.40 10.31
C ARG A 94 6.60 -14.38 9.17
N PRO A 95 7.32 -13.24 9.27
CA PRO A 95 7.29 -12.21 8.24
C PRO A 95 7.68 -12.75 6.84
N ASN A 96 8.64 -13.67 6.78
CA ASN A 96 9.11 -14.29 5.53
C ASN A 96 8.13 -15.30 4.90
N LYS A 97 7.00 -15.59 5.54
CA LYS A 97 5.97 -16.51 5.04
C LYS A 97 4.74 -15.78 4.50
N ILE A 98 4.71 -14.46 4.59
CA ILE A 98 3.62 -13.64 4.07
C ILE A 98 4.15 -12.69 3.01
N ALA A 99 3.34 -12.45 1.98
CA ALA A 99 3.57 -11.43 0.98
C ALA A 99 2.47 -10.36 1.08
N PRO A 100 2.79 -9.07 0.89
CA PRO A 100 1.77 -8.02 0.77
C PRO A 100 0.80 -8.34 -0.37
N LEU A 101 -0.50 -8.14 -0.14
CA LEU A 101 -1.54 -8.27 -1.16
C LEU A 101 -2.23 -6.93 -1.33
N LYS A 102 -2.26 -6.41 -2.55
CA LYS A 102 -3.09 -5.25 -2.88
C LYS A 102 -4.45 -5.72 -3.36
N THR A 103 -5.49 -5.19 -2.75
CA THR A 103 -6.86 -5.37 -3.23
C THR A 103 -7.07 -4.59 -4.53
N CYS A 104 -8.03 -5.04 -5.35
CA CYS A 104 -8.46 -4.27 -6.52
C CYS A 104 -8.83 -2.84 -6.12
N ALA A 105 -9.57 -2.67 -5.02
CA ALA A 105 -9.97 -1.36 -4.52
C ALA A 105 -8.77 -0.45 -4.18
N GLU A 106 -7.72 -0.98 -3.55
CA GLU A 106 -6.49 -0.24 -3.28
C GLU A 106 -5.74 0.11 -4.56
N ALA A 107 -5.62 -0.84 -5.49
CA ALA A 107 -5.00 -0.58 -6.78
C ALA A 107 -5.74 0.52 -7.54
N ILE A 108 -7.08 0.43 -7.62
CA ILE A 108 -7.89 1.43 -8.30
C ILE A 108 -7.76 2.78 -7.60
N ARG A 109 -7.82 2.86 -6.27
CA ARG A 109 -7.58 4.13 -5.55
C ARG A 109 -6.19 4.69 -5.81
N LYS A 110 -5.16 3.84 -5.88
CA LYS A 110 -3.79 4.30 -6.13
C LYS A 110 -3.63 4.90 -7.53
N TYR A 111 -4.20 4.26 -8.55
CA TYR A 111 -4.00 4.65 -9.95
C TYR A 111 -5.04 5.64 -10.47
N TYR A 112 -6.27 5.57 -9.93
CA TYR A 112 -7.44 6.32 -10.40
C TYR A 112 -8.18 7.06 -9.28
N GLY A 113 -7.75 6.96 -8.02
CA GLY A 113 -8.25 7.82 -6.95
C GLY A 113 -7.98 9.28 -7.27
N ASP A 114 -8.83 10.19 -6.79
CA ASP A 114 -8.66 11.64 -6.94
C ASP A 114 -7.27 12.02 -6.42
N ARG A 115 -6.31 12.14 -7.34
CA ARG A 115 -5.02 12.75 -7.06
C ARG A 115 -5.32 14.23 -6.87
N GLU A 116 -5.57 14.63 -5.63
CA GLU A 116 -5.40 16.02 -5.21
C GLU A 116 -3.90 16.38 -5.23
N ASP A 117 -3.22 16.07 -6.32
CA ASP A 117 -1.89 16.60 -6.58
C ASP A 117 -2.13 18.01 -7.13
N GLU A 118 -2.24 18.97 -6.22
CA GLU A 118 -2.14 20.40 -6.53
C GLU A 118 -0.90 20.68 -7.41
N THR A 119 0.14 19.87 -7.24
CA THR A 119 1.34 19.81 -8.09
C THR A 119 1.04 19.42 -9.54
N VAL A 120 0.13 18.48 -9.83
CA VAL A 120 -0.24 18.07 -11.19
C VAL A 120 -1.12 19.11 -11.87
N ALA A 121 -2.06 19.73 -11.13
CA ALA A 121 -2.86 20.83 -11.66
C ALA A 121 -1.99 22.08 -11.94
N ALA A 122 -1.09 22.41 -11.02
CA ALA A 122 -0.11 23.49 -11.19
C ALA A 122 0.87 23.18 -12.34
N HIS A 123 1.40 21.97 -12.41
CA HIS A 123 2.31 21.55 -13.48
C HIS A 123 1.61 21.56 -14.84
N ARG A 124 0.36 21.11 -14.94
CA ARG A 124 -0.44 21.23 -16.18
C ARG A 124 -0.57 22.69 -16.61
N ARG A 125 -0.81 23.62 -15.68
CA ARG A 125 -0.89 25.05 -15.99
C ARG A 125 0.45 25.65 -16.39
N THR A 126 1.54 25.25 -15.74
CA THR A 126 2.90 25.69 -16.09
C THR A 126 3.31 25.20 -17.46
N VAL A 127 3.13 23.90 -17.76
CA VAL A 127 3.45 23.29 -19.07
C VAL A 127 2.64 23.94 -20.19
N ILE A 128 1.34 24.20 -19.96
CA ILE A 128 0.49 24.91 -20.93
C ILE A 128 1.00 26.34 -21.19
N ASN A 129 1.50 27.03 -20.17
CA ASN A 129 2.02 28.40 -20.32
C ASN A 129 3.41 28.43 -20.98
N GLU A 130 4.25 27.43 -20.72
CA GLU A 130 5.57 27.30 -21.34
C GLU A 130 5.44 26.97 -22.84
N TRP A 131 4.59 26.01 -23.21
CA TRP A 131 4.32 25.68 -24.62
C TRP A 131 3.75 26.86 -25.43
N LYS A 132 2.92 27.71 -24.81
CA LYS A 132 2.43 28.95 -25.43
C LYS A 132 3.56 29.93 -25.77
N ARG A 133 4.59 30.00 -24.92
CA ARG A 133 5.71 30.92 -25.09
C ARG A 133 6.72 30.42 -26.12
N GLU A 134 6.94 29.11 -26.17
CA GLU A 134 8.03 28.51 -26.96
C GLU A 134 7.63 28.15 -28.39
N MET A 135 6.42 27.62 -28.61
CA MET A 135 6.03 27.12 -29.95
C MET A 135 5.23 28.12 -30.79
N GLY A 136 4.91 29.31 -30.27
CA GLY A 136 3.98 30.24 -30.95
C GLY A 136 2.64 29.58 -31.31
N ALA A 137 2.29 28.50 -30.61
CA ALA A 137 1.15 27.66 -30.93
C ALA A 137 -0.15 28.41 -30.58
N PRO A 138 -1.20 28.34 -31.44
CA PRO A 138 -2.48 28.95 -31.13
C PRO A 138 -3.01 28.36 -29.81
N PHE A 139 -3.69 29.21 -29.03
CA PHE A 139 -4.21 28.90 -27.69
C PHE A 139 -4.97 27.57 -27.70
N ILE A 140 -4.32 26.49 -27.25
CA ILE A 140 -4.98 25.20 -27.03
C ILE A 140 -5.74 25.33 -25.71
N GLU A 141 -7.01 25.71 -25.81
CA GLU A 141 -7.94 25.60 -24.71
C GLU A 141 -8.38 24.14 -24.60
N MET A 142 -8.18 23.56 -23.43
CA MET A 142 -8.63 22.20 -23.12
C MET A 142 -10.15 22.23 -22.86
N VAL A 143 -10.94 22.43 -23.93
CA VAL A 143 -12.41 22.53 -23.83
C VAL A 143 -12.99 21.16 -23.48
N GLY A 144 -13.80 21.10 -22.43
CA GLY A 144 -14.46 19.87 -21.99
C GLY A 144 -13.62 18.98 -21.08
N PHE A 145 -12.34 19.30 -20.84
CA PHE A 145 -11.53 18.58 -19.86
C PHE A 145 -12.08 18.68 -18.45
N GLU A 146 -12.67 19.82 -18.09
CA GLU A 146 -13.37 19.97 -16.80
C GLU A 146 -14.54 18.98 -16.68
N LYS A 147 -15.34 18.84 -17.76
CA LYS A 147 -16.46 17.87 -17.81
C LYS A 147 -15.96 16.42 -17.76
N ILE A 148 -14.83 16.13 -18.41
CA ILE A 148 -14.22 14.78 -18.42
C ILE A 148 -13.64 14.46 -17.04
N HIS A 149 -12.88 15.38 -16.45
CA HIS A 149 -12.30 15.26 -15.12
C HIS A 149 -13.38 15.05 -14.06
N GLN A 150 -14.46 15.84 -14.12
CA GLN A 150 -15.59 15.69 -13.20
C GLN A 150 -16.39 14.39 -13.42
N LYS A 151 -16.36 13.79 -14.62
CA LYS A 151 -16.95 12.47 -14.89
C LYS A 151 -16.05 11.31 -14.47
N GLN A 152 -14.74 11.50 -14.52
CA GLN A 152 -13.72 10.50 -14.18
C GLN A 152 -13.32 10.52 -12.70
N LYS A 153 -13.99 11.33 -11.89
CA LYS A 153 -13.87 11.35 -10.43
C LYS A 153 -14.04 9.97 -9.84
N PHE A 154 -13.14 9.60 -8.92
CA PHE A 154 -13.15 8.27 -8.31
C PHE A 154 -14.46 7.97 -7.56
N ASP A 155 -15.02 8.98 -6.90
CA ASP A 155 -16.33 8.97 -6.23
C ASP A 155 -17.52 8.74 -7.18
N ARG A 156 -17.29 8.77 -8.50
CA ARG A 156 -18.27 8.44 -9.56
C ARG A 156 -17.95 7.15 -10.32
N LEU A 157 -16.98 6.37 -9.86
CA LEU A 157 -16.65 5.08 -10.46
C LEU A 157 -17.83 4.11 -10.30
N LEU A 158 -18.39 3.63 -11.42
CA LEU A 158 -19.55 2.74 -11.43
C LEU A 158 -19.17 1.27 -11.64
N GLU A 159 -18.20 1.00 -12.51
CA GLU A 159 -17.85 -0.35 -12.93
C GLU A 159 -16.34 -0.45 -13.19
N VAL A 160 -15.75 -1.60 -12.86
CA VAL A 160 -14.37 -1.94 -13.15
C VAL A 160 -14.33 -3.31 -13.80
N CYS A 161 -13.83 -3.37 -15.03
CA CYS A 161 -13.61 -4.60 -15.77
C CYS A 161 -12.13 -4.96 -15.73
N VAL A 162 -11.82 -6.19 -15.33
CA VAL A 162 -10.48 -6.77 -15.43
C VAL A 162 -10.53 -7.80 -16.55
N HIS A 163 -9.67 -7.63 -17.56
CA HIS A 163 -9.49 -8.63 -18.60
C HIS A 163 -8.35 -9.58 -18.20
N ASP A 164 -8.61 -10.88 -18.33
CA ASP A 164 -7.61 -11.94 -18.14
C ASP A 164 -6.62 -12.03 -19.30
#